data_AF-A0A7J8JTV9-F1
#
_entry.id   AF-A0A7J8JTV9-F1
#
_cell.length_a   1.000
_cell.length_b   1.000
_cell.length_c   1.000
_cell.angle_alpha   90.00
_cell.angle_beta   90.00
_cell.angle_gamma   90.00
#
_symmetry.space_group_name_H-M   'P 1'
#
loop_
_entity.id
_entity.type
_entity.pdbx_description
1 polymer ?
#
loop_
_entity_poly.entity_id
_entity_poly.type
_entity_poly.pdbx_seq_one_letter_code
_entity_poly.pdbx_strand_id
1 'polypeptide(L)'
;MAVNLSKAGIETTVMTDAAIFAVMSRVNKVIIGTKTILANGALRAVTGTHTLALAAKHHSTPLIVCAPMFKLSPQFPNEEDSFHKFVAPEEVLPFTEGDILEKVSVHCPVFDYVPPELITLFISNIGGNAPSYIYRLMSELYHPDDHVL
;
A
#
# COMPACT_ATOMS: atom_id res chain seq x y z
N MET A 1 2.55 -14.79 -9.00
CA MET A 1 2.95 -13.62 -9.81
C MET A 1 4.36 -13.75 -10.36
N ALA A 2 5.40 -13.91 -9.53
CA ALA A 2 6.80 -13.99 -9.98
C ALA A 2 7.04 -15.00 -11.11
N VAL A 3 6.50 -16.22 -11.01
CA VAL A 3 6.59 -17.26 -12.05
C VAL A 3 6.04 -16.80 -13.41
N ASN A 4 4.97 -16.00 -13.44
CA ASN A 4 4.39 -15.51 -14.69
C ASN A 4 5.26 -14.44 -15.36
N LEU A 5 5.94 -13.60 -14.56
CA LEU A 5 6.88 -12.61 -15.08
C LEU A 5 8.13 -13.28 -15.66
N SER A 6 8.63 -14.31 -14.97
CA SER A 6 9.74 -15.13 -15.49
C SER A 6 9.38 -15.80 -16.83
N LYS A 7 8.15 -16.33 -16.95
CA LYS A 7 7.64 -16.87 -18.23
C LYS A 7 7.55 -15.82 -19.33
N ALA A 8 7.34 -14.55 -18.99
CA ALA A 8 7.33 -13.44 -19.94
C ALA A 8 8.75 -12.94 -20.31
N GLY A 9 9.81 -13.59 -19.82
CA GLY A 9 11.20 -13.23 -20.11
C GLY A 9 11.75 -12.09 -19.24
N ILE A 10 11.08 -11.75 -18.14
CA ILE A 10 11.54 -10.74 -17.18
C ILE A 10 12.35 -11.45 -16.10
N GLU A 11 13.58 -10.98 -15.85
CA GLU A 11 14.40 -11.47 -14.76
C GLU A 11 13.72 -11.15 -13.42
N THR A 12 13.37 -12.19 -12.65
CA THR A 12 12.63 -12.05 -11.40
C THR A 12 13.34 -12.72 -10.24
N THR A 13 13.49 -11.97 -9.15
CA THR A 13 14.00 -12.49 -7.87
C THR A 13 12.92 -12.34 -6.81
N VAL A 14 12.69 -13.40 -6.02
CA VAL A 14 11.79 -13.35 -4.86
C VAL A 14 12.63 -13.14 -3.62
N MET A 15 12.25 -12.18 -2.80
CA MET A 15 12.95 -11.80 -1.57
C MET A 15 11.98 -11.77 -0.41
N THR A 16 12.51 -11.95 0.80
CA THR A 16 11.73 -11.79 2.03
C THR A 16 11.53 -10.30 2.34
N ASP A 17 10.43 -9.97 3.03
CA ASP A 17 10.09 -8.58 3.37
C ASP A 17 11.16 -7.92 4.25
N ALA A 18 11.85 -8.69 5.09
CA ALA A 18 12.96 -8.20 5.91
C ALA A 18 14.17 -7.75 5.08
N ALA A 19 14.35 -8.27 3.86
CA ALA A 19 15.48 -7.95 3.00
C ALA A 19 15.27 -6.67 2.15
N ILE A 20 14.08 -6.05 2.22
CA ILE A 20 13.72 -4.87 1.41
C ILE A 20 14.75 -3.76 1.57
N PHE A 21 15.13 -3.43 2.81
CA PHE A 21 16.06 -2.33 3.08
C PHE A 21 17.47 -2.61 2.54
N ALA A 22 17.94 -3.86 2.62
CA ALA A 22 19.27 -4.24 2.15
C ALA A 22 19.40 -4.11 0.62
N VAL A 23 18.34 -4.44 -0.12
CA VAL A 23 18.36 -4.48 -1.59
C VAL A 23 18.03 -3.11 -2.21
N MET A 24 17.35 -2.23 -1.47
CA MET A 24 16.88 -0.94 -1.98
C MET A 24 17.99 -0.08 -2.61
N SER A 25 19.23 -0.20 -2.13
CA SER A 25 20.41 0.49 -2.70
C SER A 25 20.67 0.20 -4.19
N ARG A 26 20.19 -0.93 -4.71
CA ARG A 26 20.35 -1.37 -6.10
C ARG A 26 19.09 -1.20 -6.94
N VAL A 27 17.99 -0.75 -6.34
CA VAL A 27 16.69 -0.64 -6.99
C VAL A 27 16.54 0.73 -7.64
N ASN A 28 16.14 0.78 -8.90
CA ASN A 28 15.96 2.05 -9.61
C ASN A 28 14.59 2.69 -9.37
N LYS A 29 13.54 1.87 -9.18
CA LYS A 29 12.14 2.30 -9.07
C LYS A 29 11.37 1.27 -8.26
N VAL A 30 10.45 1.75 -7.43
CA VAL A 30 9.51 0.91 -6.69
C VAL A 30 8.14 1.06 -7.32
N ILE A 31 7.52 -0.05 -7.74
CA ILE A 31 6.16 -0.05 -8.30
C ILE A 31 5.26 -0.84 -7.37
N ILE A 32 4.20 -0.20 -6.87
CA ILE A 32 3.24 -0.82 -5.97
C ILE A 32 1.81 -0.70 -6.49
N GLY A 33 0.98 -1.67 -6.13
CA GLY A 33 -0.46 -1.54 -6.20
C GLY A 33 -1.00 -1.02 -4.88
N THR A 34 -2.22 -0.48 -4.89
CA THR A 34 -2.94 -0.10 -3.67
C THR A 34 -4.35 -0.69 -3.65
N LYS A 35 -4.94 -0.81 -2.46
CA LYS A 35 -6.36 -1.19 -2.30
C LYS A 35 -7.26 0.01 -2.53
N THR A 36 -6.93 1.15 -1.92
CA THR A 36 -7.71 2.41 -2.00
C THR A 36 -6.76 3.61 -1.93
N ILE A 37 -7.09 4.67 -2.65
CA ILE A 37 -6.44 5.99 -2.54
C ILE A 37 -7.43 6.91 -1.81
N LEU A 38 -6.97 7.59 -0.77
CA LEU A 38 -7.79 8.49 0.03
C LEU A 38 -7.82 9.90 -0.54
N ALA A 39 -8.69 10.75 0.01
CA ALA A 39 -8.83 12.13 -0.43
C ALA A 39 -7.60 13.01 -0.21
N ASN A 40 -6.81 12.71 0.82
CA ASN A 40 -5.51 13.37 1.05
C ASN A 40 -4.39 12.84 0.13
N GLY A 41 -4.68 11.87 -0.74
CA GLY A 41 -3.70 11.22 -1.61
C GLY A 41 -2.90 10.11 -0.93
N ALA A 42 -3.20 9.77 0.32
CA ALA A 42 -2.59 8.63 1.00
C ALA A 42 -3.11 7.30 0.43
N LEU A 43 -2.34 6.24 0.67
CA LEU A 43 -2.72 4.90 0.25
C LEU A 43 -3.17 4.08 1.44
N ARG A 44 -4.22 3.29 1.20
CA ARG A 44 -4.50 2.08 1.95
C ARG A 44 -3.94 0.90 1.17
N ALA A 45 -2.80 0.38 1.59
CA ALA A 45 -2.13 -0.73 0.94
C ALA A 45 -2.06 -1.95 1.87
N VAL A 46 -1.56 -3.08 1.36
CA VAL A 46 -1.34 -4.27 2.19
C VAL A 46 -0.19 -3.99 3.17
N THR A 47 -0.26 -4.59 4.36
CA THR A 47 0.78 -4.50 5.39
C THR A 47 2.18 -4.75 4.84
N GLY A 48 3.14 -3.92 5.27
CA GLY A 48 4.53 -3.94 4.78
C GLY A 48 4.80 -2.95 3.64
N THR A 49 3.76 -2.32 3.09
CA THR A 49 3.96 -1.28 2.06
C THR A 49 4.55 0.01 2.65
N HIS A 50 4.21 0.36 3.91
CA HIS A 50 4.79 1.55 4.53
C HIS A 50 6.30 1.42 4.76
N THR A 51 6.76 0.25 5.22
CA THR A 51 8.20 0.00 5.43
C THR A 51 8.96 0.03 4.11
N LEU A 52 8.38 -0.51 3.04
CA LEU A 52 8.89 -0.40 1.67
C LEU A 52 9.00 1.07 1.22
N ALA A 53 7.96 1.87 1.46
CA ALA A 53 7.93 3.27 1.08
C ALA A 53 8.96 4.11 1.85
N LEU A 54 9.15 3.82 3.15
CA LEU A 54 10.16 4.47 3.97
C LEU A 54 11.58 4.12 3.51
N ALA A 55 11.83 2.85 3.21
CA ALA A 55 13.10 2.40 2.65
C ALA A 55 13.38 3.08 1.30
N ALA A 56 12.36 3.20 0.45
CA ALA A 56 12.46 3.87 -0.84
C ALA A 56 12.85 5.35 -0.67
N LYS A 57 12.16 6.07 0.23
CA LYS A 57 12.48 7.47 0.55
C LYS A 57 13.90 7.63 1.08
N HIS A 58 14.35 6.75 1.96
CA HIS A 58 15.72 6.78 2.49
C HIS A 58 16.79 6.64 1.39
N HIS A 59 16.54 5.77 0.41
CA HIS A 59 17.44 5.56 -0.73
C HIS A 59 17.17 6.50 -1.92
N SER A 60 16.28 7.49 -1.76
CA SER A 60 15.86 8.41 -2.82
C SER A 60 15.36 7.69 -4.09
N THR A 61 14.78 6.50 -3.93
CA THR A 61 14.20 5.75 -5.04
C THR A 61 12.75 6.19 -5.25
N PRO A 62 12.34 6.49 -6.50
CA PRO A 62 10.99 6.95 -6.78
C PRO A 62 9.99 5.81 -6.58
N LEU A 63 8.94 6.10 -5.83
CA LEU A 63 7.83 5.18 -5.57
C LEU A 63 6.63 5.53 -6.46
N ILE A 64 6.25 4.56 -7.29
CA ILE A 64 5.23 4.68 -8.32
C ILE A 64 4.05 3.78 -7.92
N VAL A 65 2.86 4.37 -7.89
CA VAL A 65 1.63 3.66 -7.52
C VAL A 65 0.80 3.41 -8.77
N CYS A 66 0.58 2.16 -9.11
CA CYS A 66 -0.29 1.75 -10.21
C CYS A 66 -1.68 1.42 -9.66
N ALA A 67 -2.63 2.31 -9.88
CA ALA A 67 -4.01 2.08 -9.47
C ALA A 67 -5.03 2.73 -10.43
N PRO A 68 -6.12 2.00 -10.74
CA PRO A 68 -7.22 2.54 -11.52
C PRO A 68 -8.01 3.60 -10.72
N MET A 69 -8.65 4.53 -11.42
CA MET A 69 -9.37 5.66 -10.83
C MET A 69 -10.52 5.28 -9.90
N PHE A 70 -11.19 4.14 -10.11
CA PHE A 70 -12.28 3.69 -9.24
C PHE A 70 -11.85 3.36 -7.80
N LYS A 71 -10.54 3.23 -7.55
CA LYS A 71 -10.00 3.02 -6.20
C LYS A 71 -9.82 4.33 -5.42
N LEU A 72 -10.05 5.47 -6.06
CA LEU A 72 -10.05 6.77 -5.39
C LEU A 72 -11.31 6.86 -4.51
N SER A 73 -11.13 7.32 -3.27
CA SER A 73 -12.22 7.49 -2.30
C SER A 73 -12.19 8.92 -1.75
N PRO A 74 -13.33 9.63 -1.69
CA PRO A 74 -13.43 10.97 -1.11
C PRO A 74 -13.32 10.98 0.43
N GLN A 75 -13.23 9.81 1.06
CA GLN A 75 -13.11 9.70 2.51
C GLN A 75 -11.76 10.23 3.00
N PHE A 76 -11.81 11.07 4.03
CA PHE A 76 -10.63 11.50 4.77
C PHE A 76 -10.30 10.50 5.89
N PRO A 77 -9.01 10.22 6.14
CA PRO A 77 -8.59 9.43 7.29
C PRO A 77 -8.76 10.27 8.57
N ASN A 78 -9.97 10.31 9.12
CA ASN A 78 -10.26 11.04 10.35
C ASN A 78 -9.99 10.19 11.61
N GLU A 79 -9.90 8.87 11.48
CA GLU A 79 -9.72 7.92 12.60
C GLU A 79 -8.66 6.86 12.23
N GLU A 80 -7.56 6.81 13.00
CA GLU A 80 -6.47 5.84 12.81
C GLU A 80 -6.93 4.38 13.03
N ASP A 81 -7.91 4.17 13.92
CA ASP A 81 -8.41 2.83 14.26
C ASP A 81 -9.29 2.18 13.20
N SER A 82 -10.05 2.97 12.42
CA SER A 82 -10.94 2.43 11.37
C SER A 82 -10.17 1.95 10.13
N PHE A 83 -8.89 2.32 10.03
CA PHE A 83 -8.08 2.03 8.86
C PHE A 83 -7.56 0.59 8.84
N HIS A 84 -7.12 0.13 10.01
CA HIS A 84 -6.50 -1.18 10.19
C HIS A 84 -7.57 -2.25 10.35
N LYS A 85 -7.76 -3.06 9.30
CA LYS A 85 -8.58 -4.26 9.40
C LYS A 85 -7.73 -5.36 10.03
N PHE A 86 -8.16 -5.86 11.18
CA PHE A 86 -7.58 -7.04 11.81
C PHE A 86 -8.25 -8.31 11.29
N VAL A 87 -7.45 -9.35 11.07
CA VAL A 87 -7.91 -10.68 10.71
C VAL A 87 -7.49 -11.67 11.79
N ALA A 88 -8.15 -12.84 11.81
CA ALA A 88 -7.82 -13.93 12.71
C ALA A 88 -6.33 -14.29 12.60
N PRO A 89 -5.66 -14.57 13.73
CA PRO A 89 -4.22 -14.76 13.77
C PRO A 89 -3.72 -16.11 13.22
N GLU A 90 -4.58 -16.88 12.57
CA GLU A 90 -4.28 -18.23 12.07
C GLU A 90 -3.09 -18.26 11.10
N GLU A 91 -2.93 -17.21 10.27
CA GLU A 91 -1.80 -17.11 9.33
C GLU A 91 -0.45 -16.90 10.04
N VAL A 92 -0.46 -16.31 11.23
CA VAL A 92 0.75 -16.01 12.00
C VAL A 92 1.05 -17.12 13.00
N LEU A 93 0.02 -17.61 13.68
CA LEU A 93 0.14 -18.63 14.71
C LEU A 93 -0.99 -19.66 14.55
N PRO A 94 -0.66 -20.90 14.16
CA PRO A 94 -1.66 -21.93 13.92
C PRO A 94 -2.34 -22.35 15.23
N PHE A 95 -3.63 -22.68 15.14
CA PHE A 95 -4.46 -23.03 16.31
C PHE A 95 -3.94 -24.26 17.10
N THR A 96 -3.09 -25.08 16.50
CA THR A 96 -2.42 -26.21 17.17
C THR A 96 -1.57 -25.78 18.37
N GLU A 97 -1.12 -24.52 18.41
CA GLU A 97 -0.31 -23.96 19.51
C GLU A 97 -1.17 -23.17 20.51
N GLY A 98 -2.29 -23.77 20.94
CA GLY A 98 -3.26 -23.15 21.86
C GLY A 98 -2.68 -22.65 23.18
N ASP A 99 -1.67 -23.33 23.73
CA ASP A 99 -1.01 -22.96 24.99
C ASP A 99 -0.32 -21.58 24.93
N ILE A 100 0.06 -21.13 23.72
CA ILE A 100 0.73 -19.84 23.50
C ILE A 100 -0.32 -18.73 23.33
N LEU A 101 -1.43 -19.02 22.65
CA LEU A 101 -2.55 -18.09 22.46
C LEU A 101 -3.20 -17.67 23.77
N GLU A 102 -3.18 -18.52 24.80
CA GLU A 102 -3.67 -18.16 26.15
C GLU A 102 -2.79 -17.12 26.86
N LYS A 103 -1.51 -16.99 26.47
CA LYS A 103 -0.50 -16.17 27.16
C LYS A 103 -0.11 -14.91 26.40
N VAL A 104 -0.38 -14.85 25.09
CA VAL A 104 0.11 -13.80 24.20
C VAL A 104 -1.03 -13.25 23.34
N SER A 105 -1.12 -11.92 23.23
CA SER A 105 -2.03 -11.26 22.29
C SER A 105 -1.40 -11.16 20.91
N VAL A 106 -2.04 -11.74 19.90
CA VAL A 106 -1.57 -11.70 18.51
C VAL A 106 -2.47 -10.76 17.70
N HIS A 107 -1.87 -9.78 17.04
CA HIS A 107 -2.57 -8.83 16.17
C HIS A 107 -2.07 -8.95 14.73
N CYS A 108 -2.99 -9.14 13.80
CA CYS A 108 -2.69 -9.29 12.37
C CYS A 108 -3.40 -8.20 11.56
N PRO A 109 -2.78 -7.01 11.40
CA PRO A 109 -3.31 -5.97 10.52
C PRO A 109 -3.11 -6.39 9.06
N VAL A 110 -4.14 -6.25 8.24
CA VAL A 110 -4.10 -6.57 6.79
C VAL A 110 -3.73 -5.36 5.94
N PHE A 111 -4.11 -4.17 6.40
CA PHE A 111 -3.89 -2.93 5.69
C PHE A 111 -3.03 -1.98 6.50
N ASP A 112 -2.31 -1.15 5.76
CA ASP A 112 -1.35 -0.19 6.27
C ASP A 112 -1.55 1.14 5.54
N TYR A 113 -1.22 2.23 6.24
CA TYR A 113 -1.40 3.59 5.77
C TYR A 113 -0.07 4.14 5.24
N VAL A 114 -0.03 4.48 3.96
CA VAL A 114 1.17 5.09 3.34
C VAL A 114 0.89 6.57 3.10
N PRO A 115 1.63 7.49 3.76
CA PRO A 115 1.42 8.91 3.58
C PRO A 115 1.77 9.37 2.16
N PRO A 116 1.09 10.41 1.64
CA PRO A 116 1.26 10.88 0.26
C PRO A 116 2.67 11.40 -0.02
N GLU A 117 3.40 11.85 1.00
CA GLU A 117 4.77 12.36 0.90
C GLU A 117 5.80 11.33 0.44
N LEU A 118 5.50 10.03 0.62
CA LEU A 118 6.38 8.95 0.20
C LEU A 118 6.18 8.58 -1.27
N ILE A 119 5.15 9.14 -1.92
CA ILE A 119 4.71 8.77 -3.25
C ILE A 119 5.23 9.78 -4.26
N THR A 120 5.85 9.28 -5.32
CA THR A 120 6.38 10.14 -6.39
C THR A 120 5.38 10.31 -7.52
N LEU A 121 4.72 9.23 -7.96
CA LEU A 121 3.87 9.24 -9.14
C LEU A 121 2.70 8.27 -8.99
N PHE A 122 1.51 8.71 -9.41
CA PHE A 122 0.35 7.86 -9.61
C PHE A 122 0.16 7.55 -11.08
N ILE A 123 0.07 6.27 -11.42
CA ILE A 123 -0.26 5.79 -12.76
C ILE A 123 -1.65 5.18 -12.71
N SER A 124 -2.51 5.71 -13.58
CA SER A 124 -3.92 5.35 -13.67
C SER A 124 -4.36 5.17 -15.12
N ASN A 125 -5.61 4.79 -15.33
CA ASN A 125 -6.21 4.64 -16.67
C ASN A 125 -6.33 5.95 -17.45
N ILE A 126 -6.30 7.11 -16.79
CA ILE A 126 -6.33 8.44 -17.43
C ILE A 126 -4.94 9.03 -17.67
N GLY A 127 -3.89 8.38 -17.16
CA GLY A 127 -2.51 8.84 -17.28
C GLY A 127 -1.74 8.89 -15.96
N GLY A 128 -0.58 9.54 -16.02
CA GLY A 128 0.31 9.76 -14.89
C GLY A 128 0.04 11.10 -14.20
N ASN A 129 -0.23 11.08 -12.90
CA ASN A 129 -0.56 12.25 -12.10
C ASN A 129 0.35 12.36 -10.89
N ALA A 130 0.72 13.59 -10.52
CA ALA A 130 1.38 13.86 -9.24
C ALA A 130 0.40 13.68 -8.08
N PRO A 131 0.87 13.32 -6.87
CA PRO A 131 0.01 13.22 -5.68
C PRO A 131 -0.83 14.48 -5.42
N SER A 132 -0.29 15.67 -5.68
CA SER A 132 -0.99 16.95 -5.52
C SER A 132 -2.18 17.11 -6.46
N TYR A 133 -2.20 16.40 -7.59
CA TYR A 133 -3.29 16.44 -8.56
C TYR A 133 -4.52 15.63 -8.12
N ILE A 134 -4.39 14.80 -7.09
CA ILE A 134 -5.49 13.95 -6.58
C ILE A 134 -6.69 14.79 -6.14
N TYR A 135 -6.46 15.96 -5.54
CA TYR A 135 -7.53 16.85 -5.14
C TYR A 135 -8.43 17.26 -6.32
N ARG A 136 -7.81 17.58 -7.46
CA ARG A 136 -8.54 17.95 -8.68
C ARG A 136 -9.29 16.75 -9.26
N LEU A 137 -8.66 15.58 -9.29
CA LEU A 137 -9.32 14.35 -9.71
C LEU A 137 -10.54 14.03 -8.84
N MET A 138 -10.46 14.30 -7.54
CA MET A 138 -11.61 14.13 -6.64
C MET A 138 -12.77 15.03 -7.05
N SER A 139 -12.50 16.32 -7.26
CA SER A 139 -13.53 17.29 -7.66
C SER A 139 -14.15 17.02 -9.03
N GLU A 140 -13.40 16.36 -9.94
CA GLU A 140 -13.90 15.99 -11.26
C GLU A 140 -14.73 14.69 -11.22
N LEU A 141 -14.49 13.81 -10.25
CA LEU A 141 -15.12 12.47 -10.17
C LEU A 141 -16.27 12.39 -9.16
N TYR A 142 -16.25 13.19 -8.10
CA TYR A 142 -17.22 13.14 -7.01
C TYR A 142 -17.86 14.50 -6.77
N HIS A 143 -19.16 14.49 -6.45
CA HIS A 143 -19.83 15.68 -5.96
C HIS A 143 -19.48 15.87 -4.47
N PRO A 144 -19.26 17.10 -3.97
CA PRO A 144 -18.95 17.35 -2.56
C PRO A 144 -19.98 16.80 -1.58
N ASP A 145 -21.25 16.75 -1.98
CA ASP A 145 -22.34 16.23 -1.15
C ASP A 145 -22.27 14.70 -0.96
N ASP A 146 -21.56 13.98 -1.83
CA ASP A 146 -21.43 12.52 -1.78
C ASP A 146 -20.21 12.06 -0.96
N HIS A 147 -19.50 12.99 -0.32
CA HIS A 147 -18.31 12.65 0.48
C HIS A 147 -18.65 11.93 1.78
N VAL A 148 -19.85 12.16 2.31
CA VAL A 148 -20.39 11.52 3.52
C VAL A 148 -21.65 10.77 3.10
N LEU A 149 -21.56 9.44 3.09
CA LEU A 149 -22.68 8.54 2.80
C LEU A 149 -23.36 8.09 4.10
#